data_AF-A0A0F2P635-F1
#
_entry.id   AF-A0A0F2P635-F1
#
_cell.length_a   1.000
_cell.length_b   1.000
_cell.length_c   1.000
_cell.angle_alpha   90.00
_cell.angle_beta   90.00
_cell.angle_gamma   90.00
#
_symmetry.space_group_name_H-M   'P 1'
#
loop_
_entity.id
_entity.type
_entity.pdbx_description
1 polymer ?
#
loop_
_entity_poly.entity_id
_entity_poly.type
_entity_poly.pdbx_seq_one_letter_code
_entity_poly.pdbx_strand_id
1 'polypeptide(L)'
;MQGHVEEIAQSSATLLQRGLMVLALLGATMVCVAEPLSESRTPMEVATELSPAVRISMPPDCAPYQVEPGAAVSTPEQTKEVALAYFAAGKRHDVEEMDAVMAEDATIWYAGSGCFDRTQWGPMHYANPHPPSEYIGVEMPSLIVEGDRAVMEMLTEQAWPGGGYLKFHSIHMWVSNGKIVSLRQYSVDAKPAANGSPE
;
A
#
# COMPACT_ATOMS: atom_id res chain seq x y z
N MET A 1 42.09 -4.02 18.99
CA MET A 1 40.76 -4.33 18.39
C MET A 1 40.29 -5.69 18.90
N GLN A 2 39.80 -5.78 20.15
CA GLN A 2 39.29 -7.04 20.71
C GLN A 2 38.52 -6.85 22.03
N GLY A 3 37.81 -5.72 22.22
CA GLY A 3 37.19 -5.39 23.52
C GLY A 3 35.85 -4.65 23.47
N HIS A 4 35.14 -4.64 22.33
CA HIS A 4 33.85 -3.92 22.17
C HIS A 4 32.73 -4.77 21.56
N VAL A 5 32.90 -6.09 21.50
CA VAL A 5 31.88 -7.01 20.93
C VAL A 5 31.14 -7.81 22.02
N GLU A 6 31.64 -7.86 23.26
CA GLU A 6 31.03 -8.67 24.32
C GLU A 6 29.95 -7.94 25.15
N GLU A 7 29.86 -6.61 25.10
CA GLU A 7 28.92 -5.86 25.95
C GLU A 7 27.48 -5.80 25.40
N ILE A 8 27.28 -6.09 24.11
CA ILE A 8 25.94 -6.12 23.48
C ILE A 8 25.24 -7.47 23.69
N ALA A 9 26.00 -8.54 23.98
CA ALA A 9 25.43 -9.88 24.18
C ALA A 9 24.82 -10.09 25.59
N GLN A 10 25.24 -9.31 26.60
CA GLN A 10 24.76 -9.48 27.98
C GLN A 10 23.50 -8.66 28.34
N SER A 11 23.21 -7.56 27.63
CA SER A 11 22.00 -6.75 27.89
C SER A 11 20.71 -7.39 27.36
N SER A 12 20.81 -8.36 26.45
CA SER A 12 19.65 -9.02 25.82
C SER A 12 19.12 -10.20 26.64
N ALA A 13 19.92 -10.76 27.54
CA ALA A 13 19.52 -11.91 28.35
C ALA A 13 18.74 -11.52 29.63
N THR A 14 18.87 -10.28 30.11
CA THR A 14 18.20 -9.84 31.36
C THR A 14 16.78 -9.32 31.14
N LEU A 15 16.42 -8.93 29.90
CA LEU A 15 15.06 -8.51 29.53
C LEU A 15 14.11 -9.70 29.31
N LEU A 16 14.62 -10.84 28.84
CA LEU A 16 13.81 -12.07 28.70
C LEU A 16 13.43 -12.70 30.05
N GLN A 17 14.17 -12.42 31.12
CA GLN A 17 13.94 -13.06 32.43
C GLN A 17 13.03 -12.25 33.36
N ARG A 18 12.72 -10.98 33.03
CA ARG A 18 11.77 -10.15 33.79
C ARG A 18 10.37 -10.07 33.17
N GLY A 19 10.19 -10.54 31.94
CA GLY A 19 8.86 -10.69 31.32
C GLY A 19 8.07 -11.91 31.79
N LEU A 20 8.71 -12.87 32.46
CA LEU A 20 8.10 -14.14 32.86
C LEU A 20 7.52 -14.16 34.28
N MET A 21 7.41 -13.02 34.96
CA MET A 21 7.05 -13.00 36.39
C MET A 21 5.99 -11.98 36.81
N VAL A 22 5.10 -11.58 35.89
CA VAL A 22 3.89 -10.81 36.24
C VAL A 22 2.70 -11.32 35.43
N LEU A 23 2.22 -12.54 35.71
CA LEU A 23 0.84 -12.97 35.39
C LEU A 23 0.52 -14.29 36.09
N ALA A 24 0.62 -14.25 37.42
CA ALA A 24 -0.09 -15.19 38.26
C ALA A 24 -0.68 -14.37 39.40
N LEU A 25 -1.90 -13.86 39.21
CA LEU A 25 -2.91 -13.63 40.26
C LEU A 25 -4.15 -12.94 39.67
N LEU A 26 -5.26 -13.69 39.71
CA LEU A 26 -6.66 -13.26 39.90
C LEU A 26 -7.47 -12.71 38.70
N GLY A 27 -8.52 -13.46 38.37
CA GLY A 27 -9.87 -12.88 38.21
C GLY A 27 -10.45 -12.86 36.81
N ALA A 28 -11.14 -13.95 36.44
CA ALA A 28 -12.23 -14.05 35.47
C ALA A 28 -12.55 -12.83 34.56
N THR A 29 -12.14 -12.91 33.29
CA THR A 29 -12.87 -12.36 32.15
C THR A 29 -12.36 -13.01 30.86
N MET A 30 -13.29 -13.53 30.05
CA MET A 30 -13.20 -13.80 28.61
C MET A 30 -11.78 -14.01 28.04
N VAL A 31 -11.37 -15.28 27.93
CA VAL A 31 -10.17 -15.66 27.20
C VAL A 31 -10.43 -15.49 25.71
N CYS A 32 -10.12 -14.32 25.15
CA CYS A 32 -9.67 -14.26 23.76
C CYS A 32 -8.27 -14.88 23.76
N VAL A 33 -8.18 -16.11 23.26
CA VAL A 33 -6.89 -16.72 22.93
C VAL A 33 -6.31 -15.88 21.80
N ALA A 34 -5.48 -14.89 22.14
CA ALA A 34 -4.54 -14.33 21.19
C ALA A 34 -3.53 -15.45 20.93
N GLU A 35 -3.72 -16.19 19.85
CA GLU A 35 -2.70 -17.09 19.35
C GLU A 35 -1.41 -16.26 19.17
N PRO A 36 -0.26 -16.74 19.66
CA PRO A 36 1.00 -16.09 19.37
C PRO A 36 1.13 -16.03 17.85
N LEU A 37 1.38 -14.83 17.31
CA LEU A 37 1.71 -14.66 15.90
C LEU A 37 2.93 -15.52 15.60
N SER A 38 2.65 -16.72 15.09
CA SER A 38 3.63 -17.67 14.59
C SER A 38 4.53 -16.94 13.60
N GLU A 39 5.83 -16.95 13.90
CA GLU A 39 6.91 -16.62 12.97
C GLU A 39 6.77 -17.49 11.72
N SER A 40 6.14 -16.98 10.68
CA SER A 40 6.24 -17.53 9.31
C SER A 40 5.44 -16.76 8.27
N ARG A 41 4.50 -15.89 8.66
CA ARG A 41 3.69 -15.20 7.67
C ARG A 41 4.40 -13.97 7.09
N THR A 42 4.69 -14.05 5.81
CA THR A 42 5.16 -12.94 4.99
C THR A 42 4.04 -11.88 4.87
N PRO A 43 4.38 -10.60 4.67
CA PRO A 43 3.40 -9.57 4.34
C PRO A 43 2.47 -9.96 3.17
N MET A 44 2.95 -10.79 2.23
CA MET A 44 2.20 -11.31 1.09
C MET A 44 1.11 -12.33 1.48
N GLU A 45 1.31 -13.13 2.52
CA GLU A 45 0.27 -14.03 3.05
C GLU A 45 -0.86 -13.25 3.73
N VAL A 46 -0.52 -12.16 4.43
CA VAL A 46 -1.52 -11.25 5.02
C VAL A 46 -2.32 -10.51 3.93
N ALA A 47 -1.64 -10.00 2.90
CA ALA A 47 -2.29 -9.32 1.78
C ALA A 47 -3.21 -10.25 0.96
N THR A 48 -2.79 -11.49 0.75
CA THR A 48 -3.58 -12.51 0.03
C THR A 48 -4.82 -12.95 0.82
N GLU A 49 -4.76 -13.03 2.15
CA GLU A 49 -5.93 -13.34 2.99
C GLU A 49 -6.95 -12.18 3.08
N LEU A 50 -6.48 -10.93 2.99
CA LEU A 50 -7.35 -9.74 2.96
C LEU A 50 -8.00 -9.51 1.58
N SER A 51 -7.42 -10.06 0.52
CA SER A 51 -7.86 -9.86 -0.87
C SER A 51 -9.23 -10.48 -1.24
N PRO A 52 -9.63 -11.70 -0.80
CA PRO A 52 -10.93 -12.27 -1.16
C PRO A 52 -12.10 -11.79 -0.28
N ALA A 53 -11.84 -11.26 0.92
CA ALA A 53 -12.88 -10.89 1.88
C ALA A 53 -13.45 -9.49 1.65
N VAL A 54 -12.69 -8.59 1.03
CA VAL A 54 -13.20 -7.27 0.64
C VAL A 54 -13.59 -7.30 -0.83
N ARG A 55 -14.74 -7.90 -1.13
CA ARG A 55 -15.49 -7.54 -2.33
C ARG A 55 -15.98 -6.10 -2.14
N ILE A 56 -15.08 -5.12 -2.28
CA ILE A 56 -15.51 -3.75 -2.53
C ILE A 56 -16.15 -3.81 -3.90
N SER A 57 -17.47 -4.03 -3.92
CA SER A 57 -18.25 -3.92 -5.13
C SER A 57 -18.07 -2.49 -5.61
N MET A 58 -17.44 -2.35 -6.79
CA MET A 58 -17.35 -1.05 -7.40
C MET A 58 -18.75 -0.48 -7.58
N PRO A 59 -18.94 0.81 -7.32
CA PRO A 59 -20.15 1.51 -7.71
C PRO A 59 -20.44 1.29 -9.21
N PRO A 60 -21.71 1.15 -9.64
CA PRO A 60 -22.05 0.90 -11.05
C PRO A 60 -21.66 2.04 -12.00
N ASP A 61 -21.53 3.25 -11.47
CA ASP A 61 -20.96 4.46 -12.11
C ASP A 61 -19.44 4.39 -12.31
N CYS A 62 -18.78 3.44 -11.64
CA CYS A 62 -17.36 3.11 -11.82
C CYS A 62 -17.15 1.95 -12.80
N ALA A 63 -18.05 1.78 -13.78
CA ALA A 63 -18.03 0.62 -14.67
C ALA A 63 -16.61 0.33 -15.18
N PRO A 64 -16.16 -0.94 -15.17
CA PRO A 64 -14.84 -1.27 -15.68
C PRO A 64 -14.67 -0.69 -17.08
N TYR A 65 -13.55 0.00 -17.31
CA TYR A 65 -13.17 0.45 -18.64
C TYR A 65 -13.40 -0.70 -19.63
N GLN A 66 -14.26 -0.48 -20.61
CA GLN A 66 -14.51 -1.48 -21.64
C GLN A 66 -13.61 -1.13 -22.81
N VAL A 67 -12.65 -2.02 -23.07
CA VAL A 67 -11.82 -1.90 -24.27
C VAL A 67 -12.74 -2.09 -25.48
N GLU A 68 -12.87 -1.04 -26.29
CA GLU A 68 -13.58 -1.12 -27.55
C GLU A 68 -13.02 -2.28 -28.39
N PRO A 69 -13.87 -3.12 -29.01
CA PRO A 69 -13.41 -4.21 -29.87
C PRO A 69 -12.46 -3.69 -30.97
N GLY A 70 -11.19 -4.12 -30.93
CA GLY A 70 -10.16 -3.72 -31.88
C GLY A 70 -9.22 -2.59 -31.42
N ALA A 71 -9.42 -2.05 -30.21
CA ALA A 71 -8.41 -1.19 -29.59
C ALA A 71 -7.13 -1.99 -29.33
N ALA A 72 -5.98 -1.38 -29.64
CA ALA A 72 -4.69 -2.04 -29.50
C ALA A 72 -4.34 -2.26 -28.03
N VAL A 73 -4.25 -3.54 -27.70
CA VAL A 73 -3.92 -4.06 -26.37
C VAL A 73 -2.41 -3.95 -26.17
N SER A 74 -1.94 -3.50 -25.00
CA SER A 74 -0.50 -3.39 -24.75
C SER A 74 0.11 -4.77 -24.54
N THR A 75 1.38 -4.93 -24.95
CA THR A 75 2.14 -6.15 -24.61
C THR A 75 2.48 -6.18 -23.11
N PRO A 76 2.77 -7.36 -22.53
CA PRO A 76 3.26 -7.46 -21.15
C PRO A 76 4.45 -6.54 -20.86
N GLU A 77 5.38 -6.40 -21.80
CA GLU A 77 6.55 -5.53 -21.64
C GLU A 77 6.16 -4.05 -21.56
N GLN A 78 5.27 -3.60 -22.45
CA GLN A 78 4.74 -2.23 -22.41
C GLN A 78 3.96 -1.96 -21.12
N THR A 79 3.12 -2.90 -20.69
CA THR A 79 2.37 -2.82 -19.43
C THR A 79 3.32 -2.70 -18.24
N LYS A 80 4.40 -3.50 -18.23
CA LYS A 80 5.43 -3.46 -17.19
C LYS A 80 6.16 -2.12 -17.18
N GLU A 81 6.56 -1.60 -18.34
CA GLU A 81 7.22 -0.30 -18.47
C GLU A 81 6.35 0.83 -17.93
N VAL A 82 5.07 0.85 -18.28
CA VAL A 82 4.10 1.84 -17.80
C VAL A 82 3.90 1.74 -16.28
N ALA A 83 3.76 0.54 -15.73
CA ALA A 83 3.61 0.34 -14.29
C ALA A 83 4.85 0.81 -13.51
N LEU A 84 6.06 0.53 -14.01
CA LEU A 84 7.31 1.00 -13.41
C LEU A 84 7.48 2.51 -13.52
N ALA A 85 7.07 3.11 -14.64
CA ALA A 85 7.08 4.56 -14.81
C ALA A 85 6.14 5.25 -13.81
N TYR A 86 4.92 4.73 -13.67
CA TYR A 86 3.96 5.19 -12.68
C TYR A 86 4.51 5.08 -11.25
N PHE A 87 5.10 3.94 -10.88
CA PHE A 87 5.74 3.75 -9.57
C PHE A 87 6.87 4.76 -9.32
N ALA A 88 7.74 4.96 -10.31
CA ALA A 88 8.87 5.87 -10.19
C ALA A 88 8.41 7.32 -9.96
N ALA A 89 7.37 7.75 -10.68
CA ALA A 89 6.74 9.06 -10.49
C ALA A 89 6.08 9.17 -9.10
N GLY A 90 5.32 8.15 -8.69
CA GLY A 90 4.71 8.06 -7.36
C GLY A 90 5.72 8.17 -6.22
N LYS A 91 6.87 7.50 -6.34
CA LYS A 91 7.96 7.58 -5.35
C LYS A 91 8.52 9.00 -5.18
N ARG A 92 8.47 9.83 -6.23
CA ARG A 92 8.88 11.23 -6.19
C ARG A 92 7.74 12.19 -5.82
N HIS A 93 6.51 11.69 -5.66
CA HIS A 93 5.28 12.50 -5.61
C HIS A 93 5.14 13.45 -6.80
N ASP A 94 5.61 13.01 -7.97
CA ASP A 94 5.49 13.78 -9.20
C ASP A 94 4.14 13.48 -9.87
N VAL A 95 3.15 14.29 -9.53
CA VAL A 95 1.76 14.15 -10.03
C VAL A 95 1.67 14.34 -11.54
N GLU A 96 2.53 15.19 -12.11
CA GLU A 96 2.56 15.46 -13.55
C GLU A 96 3.13 14.27 -14.31
N GLU A 97 4.20 13.64 -13.82
CA GLU A 97 4.74 12.42 -14.42
C GLU A 97 3.80 11.21 -14.24
N MET A 98 3.08 11.13 -13.12
CA MET A 98 2.01 10.12 -12.93
C MET A 98 0.87 10.34 -13.93
N ASP A 99 0.45 11.59 -14.16
CA ASP A 99 -0.59 11.94 -15.13
C ASP A 99 -0.14 11.64 -16.57
N ALA A 100 1.14 11.89 -16.88
CA ALA A 100 1.70 11.71 -18.22
C ALA A 100 1.60 10.27 -18.74
N VAL A 101 1.55 9.27 -17.85
CA VAL A 101 1.40 7.85 -18.23
C VAL A 101 -0.07 7.40 -18.36
N MET A 102 -1.04 8.26 -18.06
CA MET A 102 -2.47 7.98 -18.23
C MET A 102 -2.98 8.36 -19.62
N ALA A 103 -3.98 7.63 -20.10
CA ALA A 103 -4.75 7.99 -21.30
C ALA A 103 -5.61 9.22 -21.02
N GLU A 104 -6.01 9.97 -22.05
CA GLU A 104 -6.84 11.17 -21.88
C GLU A 104 -8.23 10.87 -21.29
N ASP A 105 -8.77 9.70 -21.61
CA ASP A 105 -10.05 9.17 -21.18
C ASP A 105 -9.92 8.14 -20.02
N ALA A 106 -8.78 8.14 -19.32
CA ALA A 106 -8.54 7.19 -18.25
C ALA A 106 -9.56 7.33 -17.12
N THR A 107 -10.11 6.19 -16.70
CA THR A 107 -10.98 6.10 -15.52
C THR A 107 -10.16 5.77 -14.28
N ILE A 108 -10.44 6.45 -13.17
CA ILE A 108 -9.69 6.29 -11.94
C ILE A 108 -10.66 6.03 -10.78
N TRP A 109 -10.33 5.05 -9.96
CA TRP A 109 -11.12 4.71 -8.78
C TRP A 109 -10.24 4.46 -7.58
N TYR A 110 -10.55 5.13 -6.47
CA TYR A 110 -9.89 4.90 -5.17
C TYR A 110 -10.91 4.34 -4.18
N ALA A 111 -10.53 3.27 -3.48
CA ALA A 111 -11.31 2.72 -2.39
C ALA A 111 -11.57 3.80 -1.33
N GLY A 112 -12.84 4.08 -1.05
CA GLY A 112 -13.27 5.12 -0.11
C GLY A 112 -13.49 6.51 -0.73
N SER A 113 -12.83 6.84 -1.84
CA SER A 113 -13.01 8.15 -2.52
C SER A 113 -13.95 8.10 -3.73
N GLY A 114 -14.18 6.91 -4.29
CA GLY A 114 -15.07 6.73 -5.45
C GLY A 114 -14.35 6.92 -6.79
N CYS A 115 -15.13 7.22 -7.83
CA CYS A 115 -14.65 7.39 -9.20
C CYS A 115 -14.44 8.85 -9.57
N PHE A 116 -13.46 9.07 -10.43
CA PHE A 116 -13.15 10.36 -10.99
C PHE A 116 -12.44 10.22 -12.34
N ASP A 117 -12.60 11.26 -13.15
CA ASP A 117 -11.94 11.36 -14.44
C ASP A 117 -10.50 11.82 -14.25
N ARG A 118 -9.64 11.56 -15.25
CA ARG A 118 -8.27 12.08 -15.27
C ARG A 118 -8.20 13.60 -15.06
N THR A 119 -9.19 14.36 -15.52
CA THR A 119 -9.23 15.83 -15.32
C THR A 119 -9.23 16.25 -13.85
N GLN A 120 -9.62 15.35 -12.94
CA GLN A 120 -9.65 15.56 -11.49
C GLN A 120 -8.37 15.06 -10.80
N TRP A 121 -7.46 14.41 -11.52
CA TRP A 121 -6.24 13.80 -10.98
C TRP A 121 -5.35 14.79 -10.23
N GLY A 122 -4.97 15.89 -10.88
CA GLY A 122 -4.17 16.95 -10.27
C GLY A 122 -4.85 17.54 -9.03
N PRO A 123 -6.07 18.11 -9.16
CA PRO A 123 -6.79 18.68 -8.02
C PRO A 123 -6.91 17.74 -6.81
N MET A 124 -7.15 16.45 -7.02
CA MET A 124 -7.26 15.48 -5.93
C MET A 124 -5.95 15.30 -5.15
N HIS A 125 -4.79 15.34 -5.82
CA HIS A 125 -3.49 15.20 -5.17
C HIS A 125 -3.03 16.50 -4.47
N TYR A 126 -3.50 17.66 -4.93
CA TYR A 126 -3.11 18.96 -4.36
C TYR A 126 -4.09 19.53 -3.33
N ALA A 127 -5.35 19.09 -3.33
CA ALA A 127 -6.40 19.64 -2.45
C ALA A 127 -6.46 18.97 -1.06
N ASN A 128 -5.41 18.27 -0.63
CA ASN A 128 -5.46 17.44 0.57
C ASN A 128 -5.56 18.32 1.84
N PRO A 129 -6.65 18.25 2.64
CA PRO A 129 -6.85 19.11 3.81
C PRO A 129 -6.00 18.68 5.02
N HIS A 130 -5.20 17.62 4.89
CA HIS A 130 -4.35 17.13 5.96
C HIS A 130 -3.14 18.06 6.20
N PRO A 131 -2.64 18.14 7.44
CA PRO A 131 -1.37 18.81 7.70
C PRO A 131 -0.30 18.24 6.78
N PRO A 132 0.68 19.06 6.35
CA PRO A 132 1.72 18.62 5.42
C PRO A 132 2.37 17.35 5.97
N SER A 133 2.19 16.26 5.25
CA SER A 133 2.84 14.99 5.51
C SER A 133 4.03 14.84 4.58
N GLU A 134 5.09 14.26 5.10
CA GLU A 134 6.27 13.90 4.33
C GLU A 134 6.25 12.39 4.10
N TYR A 135 6.41 11.99 2.85
CA TYR A 135 6.67 10.60 2.53
C TYR A 135 8.14 10.31 2.80
N ILE A 136 8.38 9.47 3.80
CA ILE A 136 9.73 9.11 4.23
C ILE A 136 10.19 7.77 3.63
N GLY A 137 9.25 6.96 3.13
CA GLY A 137 9.53 5.71 2.45
C GLY A 137 8.46 5.35 1.44
N VAL A 138 8.89 4.91 0.25
CA VAL A 138 8.01 4.33 -0.78
C VAL A 138 8.70 3.10 -1.38
N GLU A 139 8.08 1.95 -1.21
CA GLU A 139 8.57 0.65 -1.66
C GLU A 139 7.52 -0.05 -2.53
N MET A 140 7.97 -0.90 -3.45
CA MET A 140 7.12 -1.77 -4.27
C MET A 140 7.51 -3.23 -4.01
N PRO A 141 6.89 -3.88 -3.02
CA PRO A 141 7.20 -5.28 -2.71
C PRO A 141 6.94 -6.23 -3.88
N SER A 142 5.91 -5.96 -4.70
CA SER A 142 5.55 -6.82 -5.83
C SER A 142 4.98 -6.03 -7.01
N LEU A 143 5.24 -6.59 -8.20
CA LEU A 143 4.62 -6.18 -9.46
C LEU A 143 4.32 -7.45 -10.26
N ILE A 144 3.05 -7.68 -10.53
CA ILE A 144 2.55 -8.80 -11.34
C ILE A 144 2.00 -8.21 -12.64
N VAL A 145 2.40 -8.77 -13.78
CA VAL A 145 1.96 -8.34 -15.10
C VAL A 145 1.38 -9.52 -15.86
N GLU A 146 0.18 -9.35 -16.39
CA GLU A 146 -0.55 -10.34 -17.18
C GLU A 146 -1.17 -9.64 -18.40
N GLY A 147 -0.48 -9.72 -19.55
CA GLY A 147 -0.94 -9.07 -20.78
C GLY A 147 -0.96 -7.54 -20.64
N ASP A 148 -2.14 -6.96 -20.80
CA ASP A 148 -2.43 -5.54 -20.66
C ASP A 148 -2.78 -5.10 -19.23
N ARG A 149 -2.66 -6.00 -18.27
CA ARG A 149 -2.99 -5.74 -16.86
C ARG A 149 -1.77 -5.84 -15.98
N ALA A 150 -1.72 -4.96 -14.98
CA ALA A 150 -0.74 -5.03 -13.91
C ALA A 150 -1.42 -4.91 -12.54
N VAL A 151 -0.85 -5.59 -11.56
CA VAL A 151 -1.13 -5.37 -10.14
C VAL A 151 0.18 -5.03 -9.46
N MET A 152 0.20 -3.90 -8.79
CA MET A 152 1.36 -3.38 -8.09
C MET A 152 1.02 -3.20 -6.62
N GLU A 153 1.79 -3.84 -5.75
CA GLU A 153 1.70 -3.60 -4.31
C GLU A 153 2.70 -2.52 -3.92
N MET A 154 2.25 -1.54 -3.14
CA MET A 154 3.10 -0.45 -2.66
C MET A 154 2.97 -0.29 -1.15
N LEU A 155 4.11 -0.05 -0.50
CA LEU A 155 4.17 0.39 0.88
C LEU A 155 4.57 1.86 0.90
N THR A 156 3.77 2.70 1.53
CA THR A 156 4.08 4.11 1.73
C THR A 156 4.14 4.41 3.22
N GLU A 157 5.27 4.94 3.66
CA GLU A 157 5.46 5.48 4.99
C GLU A 157 5.33 6.99 4.93
N GLN A 158 4.37 7.53 5.68
CA GLN A 158 4.11 8.96 5.79
C GLN A 158 4.27 9.42 7.24
N ALA A 159 4.93 10.55 7.42
CA ALA A 159 5.11 11.21 8.70
C ALA A 159 4.50 12.61 8.68
N TRP A 160 4.01 13.09 9.82
CA TRP A 160 3.59 14.47 10.04
C TRP A 160 3.92 14.89 11.48
N PRO A 161 3.82 16.18 11.85
CA PRO A 161 4.05 16.60 13.22
C PRO A 161 3.11 15.89 14.21
N GLY A 162 3.68 15.02 15.06
CA GLY A 162 2.94 14.28 16.08
C GLY A 162 2.58 12.84 15.71
N GLY A 163 3.03 12.32 14.56
CA GLY A 163 2.83 10.90 14.25
C GLY A 163 3.23 10.49 12.84
N GLY A 164 2.86 9.27 12.48
CA GLY A 164 3.00 8.74 11.14
C GLY A 164 2.10 7.52 10.94
N TYR A 165 1.98 7.06 9.69
CA TYR A 165 1.38 5.77 9.40
C TYR A 165 2.16 5.05 8.30
N LEU A 166 2.05 3.73 8.32
CA LEU A 166 2.39 2.89 7.18
C LEU A 166 1.09 2.52 6.47
N LYS A 167 1.00 2.82 5.17
CA LYS A 167 -0.10 2.41 4.31
C LYS A 167 0.36 1.36 3.32
N PHE A 168 -0.47 0.34 3.14
CA PHE A 168 -0.35 -0.61 2.06
C PHE A 168 -1.36 -0.25 0.98
N HIS A 169 -0.90 -0.18 -0.27
CA HIS A 169 -1.73 0.02 -1.44
C HIS A 169 -1.62 -1.18 -2.37
N SER A 170 -2.75 -1.60 -2.93
CA SER A 170 -2.80 -2.46 -4.11
C SER A 170 -3.34 -1.65 -5.28
N ILE A 171 -2.51 -1.42 -6.29
CA ILE A 171 -2.84 -0.65 -7.49
C ILE A 171 -3.02 -1.61 -8.65
N HIS A 172 -4.24 -1.67 -9.17
CA HIS A 172 -4.60 -2.45 -10.34
C HIS A 172 -4.68 -1.53 -11.55
N MET A 173 -4.00 -1.89 -12.61
CA MET A 173 -3.84 -1.08 -13.81
C MET A 173 -4.28 -1.86 -15.04
N TRP A 174 -4.95 -1.19 -15.95
CA TRP A 174 -5.14 -1.64 -17.32
C TRP A 174 -4.44 -0.67 -18.26
N VAL A 175 -3.57 -1.19 -19.13
CA VAL A 175 -2.75 -0.44 -20.06
C VAL A 175 -3.12 -0.76 -21.51
N SER A 176 -3.51 0.24 -22.29
CA SER A 176 -3.76 0.11 -23.73
C SER A 176 -2.94 1.18 -24.45
N ASN A 177 -2.36 0.84 -25.61
CA ASN A 177 -1.49 1.73 -26.38
C ASN A 177 -0.37 2.39 -25.54
N GLY A 178 0.19 1.66 -24.56
CA GLY A 178 1.24 2.19 -23.68
C GLY A 178 0.77 3.30 -22.73
N LYS A 179 -0.54 3.40 -22.46
CA LYS A 179 -1.14 4.35 -21.52
C LYS A 179 -2.09 3.64 -20.57
N ILE A 180 -2.17 4.12 -19.33
CA ILE A 180 -3.13 3.60 -18.34
C ILE A 180 -4.52 4.10 -18.71
N VAL A 181 -5.44 3.18 -19.01
CA VAL A 181 -6.86 3.49 -19.33
C VAL A 181 -7.78 3.25 -18.14
N SER A 182 -7.35 2.42 -17.19
CA SER A 182 -8.04 2.22 -15.92
C SER A 182 -7.02 2.08 -14.80
N LEU A 183 -7.21 2.84 -13.73
CA LEU A 183 -6.42 2.74 -12.51
C LEU A 183 -7.34 2.55 -11.30
N ARG A 184 -7.04 1.55 -10.48
CA ARG A 184 -7.80 1.26 -9.26
C ARG A 184 -6.86 1.11 -8.10
N GLN A 185 -7.10 1.87 -7.04
CA GLN A 185 -6.30 1.80 -5.83
C GLN A 185 -7.15 1.29 -4.69
N TYR A 186 -6.67 0.23 -4.06
CA TYR A 186 -7.12 -0.23 -2.75
C TYR A 186 -6.07 0.19 -1.73
N SER A 187 -6.50 0.66 -0.57
CA SER A 187 -5.59 1.04 0.49
C SER A 187 -6.10 0.56 1.82
N VAL A 188 -5.19 0.07 2.65
CA VAL A 188 -5.45 -0.25 4.05
C VAL A 188 -4.34 0.35 4.90
N ASP A 189 -4.71 0.83 6.08
CA ASP A 189 -3.72 1.22 7.08
C ASP A 189 -3.04 -0.06 7.58
N ALA A 190 -1.72 -0.16 7.34
CA ALA A 190 -0.97 -1.35 7.72
C ALA A 190 -0.64 -1.35 9.21
N LYS A 191 -0.41 -0.15 9.80
CA LYS A 191 -0.27 0.11 11.24
C LYS A 191 -0.13 1.63 11.48
N PRO A 192 -0.51 2.17 12.64
CA PRO A 192 0.07 3.42 13.12
C PRO A 192 1.60 3.30 13.12
N ALA A 193 2.32 4.31 12.62
CA ALA A 193 3.78 4.30 12.76
C ALA A 193 4.12 4.29 14.26
N ALA A 194 5.22 3.64 14.64
CA ALA A 194 5.57 3.38 16.04
C ALA A 194 5.79 4.65 16.92
N ASN A 195 5.57 5.84 16.36
CA ASN A 195 5.74 7.12 17.02
C ASN A 195 4.37 7.78 17.28
N GLY A 196 3.60 7.23 18.22
CA GLY A 196 2.77 8.03 19.14
C GLY A 196 1.47 8.68 18.63
N SER A 197 0.69 8.06 17.74
CA SER A 197 -0.71 8.48 17.59
C SER A 197 -1.50 8.19 18.87
N PRO A 198 -2.21 9.16 19.47
CA PRO A 198 -3.18 8.88 20.53
C PRO A 198 -4.36 8.09 19.95
N GLU A 199 -4.81 7.09 20.72
CA GLU A 199 -6.00 6.27 20.45
C GLU A 199 -7.30 7.08 20.37
#